data_AF-A0A2S9G7F2-F1
#
_entry.id   AF-A0A2S9G7F2-F1
#
_cell.length_a   1.000
_cell.length_b   1.000
_cell.length_c   1.000
_cell.angle_alpha   90.00
_cell.angle_beta   90.00
_cell.angle_gamma   90.00
#
_symmetry.space_group_name_H-M   'P 1'
#
loop_
_entity.id
_entity.type
_entity.pdbx_description
1 polymer ?
#
loop_
_entity_poly.entity_id
_entity_poly.type
_entity_poly.pdbx_seq_one_letter_code
_entity_poly.pdbx_strand_id
1 'polypeptide(L)'
;LSGGRIAWNIVGSYSPSEFAAYGQKMPDRSIRYERIAEYVDLCCQLWDSWQPDAVVADRATGIYAHPEKIREVNFDGKHFRCRAR
;
A
#
# COMPACT_ATOMS: atom_id res chain seq x y z
N LEU A 1 -0.42 -13.42 -10.54
CA LEU A 1 -1.32 -14.59 -10.37
C LEU A 1 -2.60 -14.47 -11.18
N SER A 2 -3.48 -13.49 -10.95
CA SER A 2 -4.77 -13.40 -11.67
C SER A 2 -4.70 -12.78 -13.07
N GLY A 3 -3.59 -12.10 -13.41
CA GLY A 3 -3.46 -11.34 -14.65
C GLY A 3 -4.23 -10.01 -14.64
N GLY A 4 -4.21 -9.26 -13.53
CA GLY A 4 -4.87 -7.95 -13.44
C GLY A 4 -6.36 -7.99 -13.11
N ARG A 5 -6.87 -9.11 -12.57
CA ARG A 5 -8.31 -9.30 -12.28
C ARG A 5 -8.66 -9.24 -10.79
N ILE A 6 -7.81 -8.63 -9.99
CA ILE A 6 -8.09 -8.43 -8.56
C ILE A 6 -8.85 -7.11 -8.40
N ALA A 7 -9.85 -7.12 -7.54
CA ALA A 7 -10.49 -5.93 -7.01
C ALA A 7 -10.36 -5.94 -5.49
N TRP A 8 -10.13 -4.77 -4.90
CA TRP A 8 -10.09 -4.59 -3.46
C TRP A 8 -11.28 -3.75 -3.01
N ASN A 9 -12.22 -4.37 -2.29
CA ASN A 9 -13.30 -3.64 -1.63
C ASN A 9 -12.79 -3.08 -0.30
N ILE A 10 -12.66 -1.75 -0.23
CA ILE A 10 -12.17 -1.05 0.96
C ILE A 10 -13.33 -0.81 1.92
N VAL A 11 -13.31 -1.49 3.06
CA VAL A 11 -14.37 -1.42 4.08
C VAL A 11 -13.80 -0.88 5.38
N GLY A 12 -14.45 0.15 5.92
CA GLY A 12 -14.23 0.56 7.29
C GLY A 12 -15.09 -0.28 8.23
N SER A 13 -14.44 -1.10 9.07
CA SER A 13 -15.10 -1.82 10.17
C SER A 13 -16.09 -0.93 10.92
N TYR A 14 -17.21 -1.52 11.32
CA TYR A 14 -18.36 -0.79 11.88
C TYR A 14 -18.88 -1.37 13.20
N SER A 15 -18.44 -2.57 13.58
CA SER A 15 -18.86 -3.20 14.84
C SER A 15 -17.76 -3.13 15.90
N PRO A 16 -18.07 -2.75 17.15
CA PRO A 16 -17.12 -2.85 18.26
C PRO A 16 -16.52 -4.25 18.46
N SER A 17 -17.26 -5.31 18.12
CA SER A 17 -16.75 -6.69 18.21
C SER A 17 -15.61 -6.98 17.24
N GLU A 18 -15.60 -6.37 16.06
CA GLU A 18 -14.51 -6.50 15.08
C GLU A 18 -13.22 -5.93 15.67
N PHE A 19 -13.29 -4.74 16.28
CA PHE A 19 -12.13 -4.10 16.93
C PHE A 19 -11.64 -4.90 18.14
N ALA A 20 -12.57 -5.44 18.94
CA ALA A 20 -12.22 -6.27 20.08
C ALA A 20 -11.48 -7.55 19.67
N ALA A 21 -11.78 -8.13 18.50
CA ALA A 21 -11.10 -9.32 17.98
C ALA A 21 -9.59 -9.13 17.77
N TYR A 22 -9.13 -7.90 17.56
CA TYR A 22 -7.72 -7.54 17.48
C TYR A 22 -7.27 -6.58 18.60
N GLY A 23 -7.98 -6.59 19.74
CA GLY A 23 -7.57 -5.90 20.96
C GLY A 23 -7.63 -4.38 20.91
N GLN A 24 -8.44 -3.81 20.01
CA GLN A 24 -8.59 -2.36 19.85
C GLN A 24 -9.98 -1.89 20.26
N LYS A 25 -10.08 -0.61 20.63
CA LYS A 25 -11.37 0.08 20.76
C LYS A 25 -11.75 0.67 19.41
N MET A 26 -13.03 0.62 19.07
CA MET A 26 -13.52 1.24 17.84
C MET A 26 -13.31 2.77 17.90
N PRO A 27 -12.53 3.36 16.99
CA PRO A 27 -12.38 4.82 16.89
C PRO A 27 -13.66 5.47 16.35
N ASP A 28 -13.77 6.78 16.48
CA ASP A 28 -14.84 7.56 15.83
C ASP A 28 -14.85 7.36 14.32
N ARG A 29 -16.04 7.44 13.73
CA ARG A 29 -16.23 7.19 12.29
C ARG A 29 -15.33 8.08 11.43
N SER A 30 -15.21 9.37 11.76
CA SER A 30 -14.35 10.31 11.03
C SER A 30 -12.90 9.84 11.00
N ILE A 31 -12.36 9.45 12.14
CA ILE A 31 -10.98 8.93 12.26
C ILE A 31 -10.81 7.64 11.48
N ARG A 32 -11.81 6.76 11.44
CA ARG A 32 -11.73 5.54 10.63
C ARG A 32 -11.60 5.85 9.15
N TYR A 33 -12.39 6.79 8.61
CA TYR A 33 -12.29 7.18 7.21
C TYR A 33 -11.01 7.95 6.89
N GLU A 34 -10.53 8.78 7.81
CA GLU A 34 -9.22 9.45 7.67
C GLU A 34 -8.10 8.41 7.53
N ARG A 35 -8.06 7.43 8.43
CA ARG A 35 -7.10 6.32 8.38
C ARG A 35 -7.20 5.52 7.09
N ILE A 36 -8.41 5.25 6.60
CA ILE A 36 -8.62 4.51 5.36
C ILE A 36 -8.05 5.29 4.17
N ALA A 37 -8.35 6.58 4.07
CA ALA A 37 -7.83 7.42 2.99
C ALA A 37 -6.30 7.45 2.98
N GLU A 38 -5.68 7.66 4.15
CA GLU A 38 -4.22 7.66 4.30
C GLU A 38 -3.60 6.30 3.94
N TYR A 39 -4.23 5.20 4.36
CA TYR A 39 -3.73 3.86 4.06
C TYR A 39 -3.79 3.54 2.56
N VAL A 40 -4.87 3.95 1.89
CA VAL A 40 -5.03 3.76 0.44
C VAL A 40 -4.01 4.57 -0.34
N ASP A 41 -3.75 5.82 0.06
CA ASP A 41 -2.71 6.66 -0.55
C ASP A 41 -1.33 6.00 -0.44
N LEU A 42 -0.97 5.52 0.76
CA LEU A 42 0.26 4.75 0.96
C LEU A 42 0.33 3.51 0.05
N CYS A 43 -0.74 2.72 -0.04
CA CYS A 43 -0.77 1.55 -0.93
C CYS A 43 -0.58 1.93 -2.40
N CYS A 44 -1.25 2.97 -2.88
CA CYS A 44 -1.09 3.44 -4.26
C CYS A 44 0.34 3.90 -4.54
N GLN A 45 0.95 4.68 -3.64
CA GLN A 45 2.34 5.11 -3.77
C GLN A 45 3.31 3.91 -3.82
N LEU A 46 3.06 2.87 -3.03
CA LEU A 46 3.85 1.64 -3.07
C LEU A 46 3.65 0.88 -4.39
N TRP A 47 2.43 0.74 -4.89
CA TRP A 47 2.17 0.03 -6.15
C TRP A 47 2.71 0.78 -7.38
N ASP A 48 2.68 2.12 -7.34
CA ASP A 48 3.17 2.97 -8.43
C ASP A 48 4.66 3.27 -8.31
N SER A 49 5.34 2.78 -7.27
CA SER A 49 6.77 3.04 -7.04
C SER A 49 7.69 2.40 -8.09
N TRP A 50 7.23 1.34 -8.75
CA TRP A 50 7.92 0.68 -9.86
C TRP A 50 7.21 1.03 -11.17
N GLN A 51 7.94 1.64 -12.10
CA GLN A 51 7.38 1.92 -13.43
C GLN A 51 7.09 0.63 -14.22
N PRO A 52 6.12 0.63 -15.17
CA PRO A 52 5.72 -0.57 -15.91
C PRO A 52 6.85 -1.35 -16.61
N ASP A 53 7.95 -0.69 -16.94
CA ASP A 53 9.13 -1.23 -17.63
C ASP A 53 10.40 -1.18 -16.76
N ALA A 54 10.24 -1.10 -15.44
CA ALA A 54 11.37 -1.14 -14.51
C ALA A 54 12.07 -2.51 -14.49
N VAL A 55 11.32 -3.60 -14.65
CA VAL A 55 11.87 -4.97 -14.68
C VAL A 55 12.23 -5.36 -16.11
N VAL A 56 13.50 -5.68 -16.35
CA VAL A 56 14.01 -6.16 -17.65
C VAL A 56 14.43 -7.62 -17.64
N ALA A 57 14.88 -8.14 -16.49
CA ALA A 57 15.29 -9.53 -16.30
C ALA A 57 16.26 -10.05 -17.38
N ASP A 58 17.27 -9.25 -17.73
CA ASP A 58 18.26 -9.59 -18.76
C ASP A 58 19.33 -10.54 -18.21
N ARG A 59 19.35 -11.76 -18.74
CA ARG A 59 20.31 -12.80 -18.35
C ARG A 59 21.70 -12.61 -18.93
N ALA A 60 21.84 -11.93 -20.07
CA ALA A 60 23.13 -11.76 -20.73
C ALA A 60 23.97 -10.71 -19.99
N THR A 61 23.34 -9.60 -19.58
CA THR A 61 24.00 -8.52 -18.81
C THR A 61 23.93 -8.74 -17.29
N GLY A 62 23.03 -9.60 -16.81
CA GLY A 62 22.79 -9.83 -15.38
C GLY A 62 21.95 -8.74 -14.71
N ILE A 63 21.41 -7.78 -15.47
CA ILE A 63 20.60 -6.69 -14.95
C ILE A 63 19.15 -7.16 -14.80
N TYR A 64 18.62 -7.14 -13.58
CA TYR A 64 17.23 -7.51 -13.33
C TYR A 64 16.25 -6.33 -13.54
N ALA A 65 16.59 -5.15 -13.04
CA ALA A 65 15.73 -3.97 -13.08
C ALA A 65 16.53 -2.67 -13.20
N HIS A 66 15.88 -1.65 -13.74
CA HIS A 66 16.37 -0.28 -13.89
C HIS A 66 16.20 0.52 -12.59
N PRO A 67 17.28 0.80 -11.82
CA PRO A 67 17.17 1.51 -10.56
C PRO A 67 16.61 2.93 -10.71
N GLU A 68 16.85 3.59 -11.84
CA GLU A 68 16.32 4.92 -12.17
C GLU A 68 14.80 4.95 -12.37
N LYS A 69 14.18 3.78 -12.55
CA LYS A 69 12.73 3.60 -12.72
C LYS A 69 12.01 3.13 -11.47
N ILE A 70 12.73 3.02 -10.36
CA ILE A 70 12.21 2.62 -9.06
C ILE A 70 12.34 3.81 -8.12
N ARG A 71 11.19 4.31 -7.66
CA ARG A 71 11.14 5.45 -6.74
C ARG A 71 11.06 4.97 -5.29
N GLU A 72 11.88 5.57 -4.43
CA GLU A 72 11.73 5.37 -2.99
C GLU A 72 10.41 6.00 -2.51
N VAL A 73 9.62 5.23 -1.76
CA VAL A 73 8.46 5.73 -1.03
C VAL A 73 8.94 6.10 0.37
N ASN A 74 8.79 7.38 0.73
CA ASN A 74 9.06 7.90 2.07
C ASN A 74 7.80 8.58 2.57
N PHE A 75 6.88 7.78 3.09
CA PHE A 75 5.57 8.18 3.57
C PHE A 75 5.64 8.49 5.06
N ASP A 76 5.22 9.70 5.45
CA ASP A 76 5.13 10.14 6.84
C ASP A 76 3.80 10.85 7.05
N GLY A 77 2.76 10.05 7.29
CA GLY A 77 1.40 10.51 7.49
C GLY A 77 1.02 10.57 8.97
N LYS A 78 -0.23 10.97 9.24
CA LYS A 78 -0.74 11.10 10.61
C LYS A 78 -0.94 9.75 11.29
N HIS A 79 -1.23 8.71 10.50
CA HIS A 79 -1.55 7.37 10.99
C HIS A 79 -0.50 6.31 10.63
N PHE A 80 0.23 6.50 9.53
CA PHE A 80 1.19 5.53 9.00
C PHE A 80 2.52 6.19 8.63
N ARG A 81 3.61 5.46 8.85
CA ARG A 81 4.95 5.80 8.34
C ARG A 81 5.52 4.60 7.63
N CYS A 82 6.08 4.82 6.44
CA CYS A 82 6.67 3.77 5.64
C CYS A 82 7.85 4.31 4.84
N ARG A 83 8.95 3.56 4.83
CA ARG A 83 10.05 3.76 3.90
C ARG A 83 10.28 2.46 3.13
N ALA A 84 10.22 2.52 1.79
CA ALA A 84 10.34 1.35 0.92
C ALA A 84 10.96 1.71 -0.44
N ARG A 85 11.56 0.70 -1.10
CA ARG A 85 12.05 0.74 -2.49
C ARG A 85 11.50 -0.46 -3.24
#